data_AF-A0A1E8TZH5-F1
#
_entry.id   AF-A0A1E8TZH5-F1
#
_cell.length_a   1.000
_cell.length_b   1.000
_cell.length_c   1.000
_cell.angle_alpha   90.00
_cell.angle_beta   90.00
_cell.angle_gamma   90.00
#
_symmetry.space_group_name_H-M   'P 1'
#
loop_
_entity.id
_entity.type
_entity.pdbx_description
1 polymer ?
#
loop_
_entity_poly.entity_id
_entity_poly.type
_entity_poly.pdbx_seq_one_letter_code
_entity_poly.pdbx_strand_id
1 'polypeptide(L)'
;MRGSIDQLARFTDKSFDLVLCHNVLEYIGPNDRKDYILEFKRILKDDGLISIIKYNQVGKVLQSVIFANDINQAFSLLNGENFESLSFASGSTYTIEELLALSGLKLENYLGIRTFYSLQPNEFKSKENWLEEMTKIELAVCDLKPYKDIRLPAKLES
;
A
#
# COMPACT_ATOMS: atom_id res chain seq x y z
N MET A 1 -21.34 5.68 8.32
CA MET A 1 -19.91 5.43 8.07
C MET A 1 -19.56 6.09 6.76
N ARG A 2 -18.62 7.05 6.72
CA ARG A 2 -18.21 7.71 5.46
C ARG A 2 -17.20 6.79 4.77
N GLY A 3 -17.49 6.33 3.54
CA GLY A 3 -16.56 5.52 2.72
C GLY A 3 -16.89 4.04 2.53
N SER A 4 -18.10 3.56 2.88
CA SER A 4 -18.51 2.19 2.49
C SER A 4 -18.70 2.08 0.98
N ILE A 5 -18.60 0.85 0.46
CA ILE A 5 -18.89 0.54 -0.96
C ILE A 5 -20.25 1.08 -1.41
N ASP A 6 -21.24 1.15 -0.52
CA ASP A 6 -22.59 1.68 -0.80
C ASP A 6 -22.58 3.14 -1.26
N GLN A 7 -21.55 3.91 -0.89
CA GLN A 7 -21.41 5.29 -1.37
C GLN A 7 -21.03 5.33 -2.86
N LEU A 8 -20.37 4.30 -3.39
CA LEU A 8 -19.98 4.22 -4.79
C LEU A 8 -21.18 4.06 -5.72
N ALA A 9 -22.23 3.38 -5.25
CA ALA A 9 -23.50 3.21 -5.98
C ALA A 9 -24.19 4.54 -6.33
N ARG A 10 -23.82 5.65 -5.69
CA ARG A 10 -24.36 6.99 -5.98
C ARG A 10 -23.73 7.65 -7.20
N PHE A 11 -22.56 7.18 -7.62
CA PHE A 11 -21.87 7.72 -8.78
C PHE A 11 -22.32 7.02 -10.05
N THR A 12 -22.51 7.81 -11.11
CA THR A 12 -22.80 7.31 -12.44
C THR A 12 -21.62 6.52 -12.99
N ASP A 13 -21.92 5.50 -13.79
CA ASP A 13 -20.92 4.74 -14.54
C ASP A 13 -20.05 5.68 -15.38
N LYS A 14 -18.77 5.33 -15.51
CA LYS A 14 -17.80 6.03 -16.37
C LYS A 14 -17.72 7.55 -16.14
N SER A 15 -17.82 7.98 -14.89
CA SER A 15 -17.83 9.39 -14.51
C SER A 15 -16.47 9.94 -14.09
N PHE A 16 -15.49 9.08 -13.80
CA PHE A 16 -14.17 9.47 -13.33
C PHE A 16 -13.05 9.06 -14.29
N ASP A 17 -12.06 9.94 -14.44
CA ASP A 17 -10.80 9.66 -15.13
C ASP A 17 -9.78 8.95 -14.21
N LEU A 18 -9.91 9.14 -12.90
CA LEU A 18 -8.97 8.63 -11.90
C LEU A 18 -9.67 8.25 -10.60
N VAL A 19 -9.36 7.06 -10.08
CA VAL A 19 -9.74 6.62 -8.72
C VAL A 19 -8.49 6.47 -7.87
N LEU A 20 -8.49 7.06 -6.68
CA LEU A 20 -7.39 6.94 -5.71
C LEU A 20 -7.81 5.99 -4.57
N CYS A 21 -7.08 4.90 -4.40
CA CYS A 21 -7.32 3.91 -3.35
C CYS A 21 -6.02 3.64 -2.58
N HIS A 22 -5.74 4.46 -1.56
CA HIS A 22 -4.42 4.51 -0.91
C HIS A 22 -4.48 3.99 0.54
N ASN A 23 -3.85 2.85 0.79
CA ASN A 23 -3.85 2.11 2.07
C ASN A 23 -5.28 1.83 2.59
N VAL A 24 -6.18 1.38 1.70
CA VAL A 24 -7.59 1.08 2.02
C VAL A 24 -7.90 -0.41 1.86
N LEU A 25 -7.50 -1.04 0.75
CA LEU A 25 -7.89 -2.41 0.41
C LEU A 25 -7.41 -3.45 1.43
N GLU A 26 -6.38 -3.16 2.20
CA GLU A 26 -5.84 -4.04 3.23
C GLU A 26 -6.82 -4.27 4.38
N TYR A 27 -7.69 -3.29 4.64
CA TYR A 27 -8.71 -3.35 5.68
C TYR A 27 -10.04 -3.92 5.20
N ILE A 28 -10.14 -4.20 3.89
CA ILE A 28 -11.28 -4.86 3.29
C ILE A 28 -11.03 -6.37 3.35
N GLY A 29 -12.05 -7.11 3.77
CA GLY A 29 -12.02 -8.57 3.82
C GLY A 29 -11.58 -9.14 2.46
N PRO A 30 -10.72 -10.18 2.40
CA PRO A 30 -10.22 -10.70 1.13
C PRO A 30 -11.30 -11.05 0.11
N ASN A 31 -12.45 -11.55 0.58
CA ASN A 31 -13.60 -11.90 -0.26
C ASN A 31 -14.33 -10.66 -0.83
N ASP A 32 -14.34 -9.55 -0.09
CA ASP A 32 -15.07 -8.34 -0.46
C ASP A 32 -14.25 -7.42 -1.38
N ARG A 33 -12.91 -7.55 -1.41
CA ARG A 33 -12.02 -6.72 -2.26
C ARG A 33 -12.45 -6.72 -3.72
N LYS A 34 -12.91 -7.86 -4.21
CA LYS A 34 -13.38 -8.00 -5.59
C LYS A 34 -14.51 -7.03 -5.89
N ASP A 35 -15.49 -6.91 -4.99
CA ASP A 35 -16.65 -6.05 -5.19
C ASP A 35 -16.25 -4.58 -5.22
N TYR A 36 -15.34 -4.16 -4.34
CA TYR A 36 -14.78 -2.79 -4.37
C TYR A 36 -14.07 -2.49 -5.69
N ILE A 37 -13.27 -3.42 -6.19
CA ILE A 37 -12.56 -3.23 -7.46
C ILE A 37 -13.54 -3.16 -8.63
N LEU A 38 -14.59 -3.99 -8.63
CA LEU A 38 -15.63 -3.94 -9.67
C LEU A 38 -16.38 -2.61 -9.64
N GLU A 39 -16.70 -2.07 -8.46
CA GLU A 39 -17.31 -0.75 -8.33
C GLU A 39 -16.37 0.36 -8.81
N PHE A 40 -15.07 0.29 -8.50
CA PHE A 40 -14.09 1.25 -9.05
C PHE A 40 -14.07 1.19 -10.58
N LYS A 41 -14.06 -0.01 -11.17
CA LYS A 41 -14.10 -0.18 -12.63
C LYS A 41 -15.39 0.38 -13.23
N ARG A 42 -16.54 0.22 -12.58
CA ARG A 42 -17.83 0.73 -13.07
C ARG A 42 -17.82 2.25 -13.19
N ILE A 43 -17.33 2.95 -12.18
CA ILE A 43 -17.33 4.42 -12.15
C ILE A 43 -16.20 5.04 -12.99
N LEU A 44 -15.22 4.23 -13.40
CA LEU A 44 -14.10 4.65 -14.26
C LEU A 44 -14.49 4.69 -15.73
N LYS A 45 -14.01 5.73 -16.42
CA LYS A 45 -14.03 5.78 -17.89
C LYS A 45 -13.19 4.64 -18.48
N ASP A 46 -13.41 4.35 -19.76
CA ASP A 46 -12.75 3.23 -20.44
C ASP A 46 -11.22 3.35 -20.49
N ASP A 47 -10.70 4.59 -20.48
CA ASP A 47 -9.28 4.95 -20.43
C ASP A 47 -8.81 5.47 -19.06
N GLY A 48 -9.68 5.39 -18.04
CA GLY A 48 -9.37 5.88 -16.72
C GLY A 48 -8.40 4.98 -15.96
N LEU A 49 -7.81 5.53 -14.89
CA LEU A 49 -6.80 4.85 -14.07
C LEU A 49 -7.25 4.64 -12.63
N ILE A 50 -6.77 3.55 -12.01
CA ILE A 50 -6.81 3.38 -10.55
C ILE A 50 -5.39 3.52 -10.02
N SER A 51 -5.17 4.50 -9.14
CA SER A 51 -3.94 4.62 -8.37
C SER A 51 -4.10 3.92 -7.03
N ILE A 52 -3.33 2.85 -6.82
CA ILE A 52 -3.36 2.07 -5.58
C ILE A 52 -2.04 2.23 -4.84
N ILE A 53 -2.12 2.59 -3.56
CA ILE A 53 -1.00 2.46 -2.62
C ILE A 53 -1.34 1.30 -1.69
N LYS A 54 -0.49 0.28 -1.66
CA LYS A 54 -0.69 -0.91 -0.83
C LYS A 54 0.50 -1.24 0.05
N TYR A 55 0.28 -1.80 1.22
CA TYR A 55 1.35 -2.37 2.04
C TYR A 55 2.06 -3.50 1.30
N ASN A 56 3.33 -3.65 1.62
CA ASN A 56 4.19 -4.68 1.08
C ASN A 56 4.55 -5.65 2.21
N GLN A 57 4.34 -6.95 1.97
CA GLN A 57 4.55 -7.99 2.98
C GLN A 57 6.01 -8.06 3.41
N VAL A 58 6.96 -7.96 2.47
CA VAL A 58 8.40 -7.93 2.79
C VAL A 58 8.71 -6.78 3.73
N GLY A 59 8.20 -5.58 3.44
CA GLY A 59 8.41 -4.43 4.32
C GLY A 59 7.76 -4.56 5.69
N LYS A 60 6.58 -5.19 5.79
CA LYS A 60 5.94 -5.49 7.08
C LYS A 60 6.78 -6.46 7.91
N VAL A 61 7.30 -7.52 7.30
CA VAL A 61 8.21 -8.48 7.97
C VAL A 61 9.48 -7.78 8.43
N LEU A 62 10.14 -7.01 7.54
CA LEU A 62 11.34 -6.24 7.89
C LEU A 62 11.07 -5.26 9.04
N GLN A 63 9.92 -4.58 9.04
CA GLN A 63 9.57 -3.68 10.13
C GLN A 63 9.40 -4.41 11.46
N SER A 64 8.73 -5.57 11.44
CA SER A 64 8.50 -6.40 12.63
C SER A 64 9.82 -6.83 13.27
N VAL A 65 10.76 -7.33 12.45
CA VAL A 65 12.06 -7.81 12.94
C VAL A 65 12.96 -6.65 13.35
N ILE A 66 13.17 -5.67 12.47
CA ILE A 66 14.23 -4.65 12.63
C ILE A 66 13.81 -3.55 13.61
N PHE A 67 12.54 -3.10 13.55
CA PHE A 67 12.10 -1.93 14.32
C PHE A 67 11.27 -2.29 15.55
N ALA A 68 10.43 -3.32 15.46
CA ALA A 68 9.60 -3.73 16.59
C ALA A 68 10.26 -4.82 17.46
N ASN A 69 11.32 -5.47 16.96
CA ASN A 69 11.93 -6.64 17.59
C ASN A 69 10.89 -7.74 17.93
N ASP A 70 9.85 -7.85 17.10
CA ASP A 70 8.77 -8.81 17.25
C ASP A 70 8.94 -9.92 16.22
N ILE A 71 9.62 -10.98 16.65
CA ILE A 71 9.92 -12.15 15.81
C ILE A 71 8.68 -13.02 15.60
N ASN A 72 7.79 -13.10 16.58
CA ASN A 72 6.58 -13.91 16.47
C ASN A 72 5.64 -13.31 15.42
N GLN A 73 5.43 -11.99 15.46
CA GLN A 73 4.66 -11.28 14.45
C GLN A 73 5.28 -11.43 13.06
N ALA A 74 6.61 -11.43 12.95
CA ALA A 74 7.29 -11.66 11.68
C ALA A 74 6.99 -13.06 11.10
N PHE A 75 6.99 -14.11 11.94
CA PHE A 75 6.60 -15.45 11.52
C PHE A 75 5.12 -15.54 11.13
N SER A 76 4.22 -14.95 11.91
CA SER A 76 2.79 -14.85 11.56
C SER A 76 2.59 -14.19 10.18
N LEU A 77 3.28 -13.09 9.91
CA LEU A 77 3.23 -12.40 8.62
C LEU A 77 3.76 -13.26 7.46
N LEU A 78 4.80 -14.06 7.69
CA LEU A 78 5.32 -15.00 6.68
C LEU A 78 4.33 -16.12 6.38
N ASN A 79 3.53 -16.52 7.38
CA ASN A 79 2.45 -17.49 7.22
C ASN A 79 1.17 -16.89 6.60
N GLY A 80 1.19 -15.60 6.24
CA GLY A 80 0.05 -14.92 5.60
C GLY A 80 -1.04 -14.49 6.57
N GLU A 81 -0.76 -14.47 7.88
CA GLU A 81 -1.70 -13.97 8.88
C GLU A 81 -1.91 -12.46 8.76
N ASN A 82 -3.04 -11.98 9.29
CA ASN A 82 -3.34 -10.56 9.31
C ASN A 82 -2.34 -9.78 10.17
N PHE A 83 -2.12 -8.52 9.81
CA PHE A 83 -1.42 -7.56 10.66
C PHE A 83 -2.43 -6.69 11.41
N GLU A 84 -2.05 -6.24 12.60
CA GLU A 84 -2.78 -5.18 13.30
C GLU A 84 -2.26 -3.80 12.85
N SER A 85 -3.17 -2.87 12.66
CA SER A 85 -2.82 -1.46 12.46
C SER A 85 -2.93 -0.68 13.77
N LEU A 86 -2.33 0.51 13.80
CA LEU A 86 -2.36 1.42 14.95
C LEU A 86 -3.78 1.78 15.43
N SER A 87 -4.78 1.68 14.54
CA SER A 87 -6.20 1.93 14.87
C SER A 87 -6.95 0.67 15.32
N PHE A 88 -6.25 -0.41 15.69
CA PHE A 88 -6.81 -1.72 16.09
C PHE A 88 -7.67 -2.41 15.00
N ALA A 89 -7.57 -1.96 13.76
CA ALA A 89 -8.17 -2.65 12.62
C ALA A 89 -7.20 -3.70 12.10
N SER A 90 -7.67 -4.95 12.04
CA SER A 90 -6.95 -6.05 11.38
C SER A 90 -6.95 -5.82 9.87
N GLY A 91 -5.79 -5.98 9.23
CA GLY A 91 -5.66 -5.91 7.78
C GLY A 91 -4.85 -7.07 7.24
N SER A 92 -5.04 -7.40 5.96
CA SER A 92 -4.21 -8.37 5.24
C SER A 92 -3.51 -7.73 4.05
N THR A 93 -2.30 -8.21 3.77
CA THR A 93 -1.61 -7.87 2.54
C THR A 93 -2.16 -8.67 1.36
N TYR A 94 -1.86 -8.21 0.16
CA TYR A 94 -2.15 -8.90 -1.09
C TYR A 94 -1.06 -8.57 -2.12
N THR A 95 -0.87 -9.47 -3.07
CA THR A 95 0.11 -9.31 -4.15
C THR A 95 -0.47 -8.49 -5.30
N ILE A 96 0.40 -8.01 -6.19
CA ILE A 96 -0.07 -7.30 -7.40
C ILE A 96 -0.76 -8.31 -8.32
N GLU A 97 -0.25 -9.53 -8.38
CA GLU A 97 -0.76 -10.63 -9.17
C GLU A 97 -2.19 -11.00 -8.75
N GLU A 98 -2.46 -11.12 -7.44
CA GLU A 98 -3.81 -11.33 -6.89
C GLU A 98 -4.76 -10.19 -7.28
N LEU A 99 -4.30 -8.94 -7.13
CA LEU A 99 -5.09 -7.77 -7.49
C LEU A 99 -5.44 -7.75 -9.00
N LEU A 100 -4.47 -8.04 -9.86
CA LEU A 100 -4.68 -8.11 -11.31
C LEU A 100 -5.64 -9.26 -11.68
N ALA A 101 -5.49 -10.43 -11.05
CA ALA A 101 -6.36 -11.58 -11.27
C ALA A 101 -7.81 -11.29 -10.84
N LEU A 102 -8.01 -10.62 -9.70
CA LEU A 102 -9.34 -10.24 -9.21
C LEU A 102 -10.01 -9.17 -10.09
N SER A 103 -9.21 -8.25 -10.62
CA SER A 103 -9.71 -7.06 -11.32
C SER A 103 -9.88 -7.24 -12.82
N GLY A 104 -9.08 -8.11 -13.45
CA GLY A 104 -8.92 -8.15 -14.91
C GLY A 104 -8.38 -6.84 -15.51
N LEU A 105 -7.75 -6.00 -14.68
CA LEU A 105 -7.08 -4.78 -15.13
C LEU A 105 -5.67 -5.09 -15.63
N LYS A 106 -5.07 -4.12 -16.32
CA LYS A 106 -3.67 -4.16 -16.72
C LYS A 106 -2.87 -3.25 -15.79
N LEU A 107 -1.67 -3.71 -15.43
CA LEU A 107 -0.74 -2.90 -14.68
C LEU A 107 -0.08 -1.89 -15.63
N GLU A 108 -0.33 -0.61 -15.40
CA GLU A 108 0.33 0.46 -16.15
C GLU A 108 1.73 0.76 -15.60
N ASN A 109 1.84 0.91 -14.28
CA ASN A 109 3.12 1.18 -13.62
C ASN A 109 3.13 0.65 -12.18
N TYR A 110 4.33 0.37 -11.66
CA TYR A 110 4.55 -0.05 -10.27
C TYR A 110 5.84 0.56 -9.72
N LEU A 111 5.69 1.32 -8.64
CA LEU A 111 6.76 2.06 -7.98
C LEU A 111 6.84 1.71 -6.48
N GLY A 112 8.07 1.65 -5.96
CA GLY A 112 8.36 1.60 -4.54
C GLY A 112 8.23 2.98 -3.90
N ILE A 113 7.83 3.02 -2.64
CA ILE A 113 7.71 4.27 -1.88
C ILE A 113 8.33 4.03 -0.50
N ARG A 114 9.25 4.89 -0.07
CA ARG A 114 9.94 4.81 1.24
C ARG A 114 10.76 3.54 1.40
N THR A 115 11.58 3.22 0.41
CA THR A 115 12.48 2.07 0.49
C THR A 115 13.57 2.30 1.54
N PHE A 116 14.06 3.53 1.68
CA PHE A 116 15.16 3.87 2.61
C PHE A 116 14.72 4.77 3.76
N TYR A 117 13.76 5.67 3.55
CA TYR A 117 13.34 6.64 4.57
C TYR A 117 13.01 5.98 5.91
N SER A 118 12.27 4.87 5.86
CA SER A 118 11.85 4.15 7.08
C SER A 118 13.00 3.41 7.77
N LEU A 119 14.10 3.13 7.06
CA LEU A 119 15.31 2.51 7.63
C LEU A 119 16.19 3.51 8.36
N GLN A 120 16.04 4.80 8.06
CA GLN A 120 16.92 5.82 8.58
C GLN A 120 16.62 6.12 10.05
N PRO A 121 17.66 6.12 10.92
CA PRO A 121 17.52 6.56 12.30
C PRO A 121 16.99 7.99 12.40
N ASN A 122 16.16 8.26 13.40
CA ASN A 122 15.49 9.55 13.55
C ASN A 122 16.48 10.72 13.74
N GLU A 123 17.67 10.46 14.29
CA GLU A 123 18.75 11.46 14.44
C GLU A 123 19.23 12.08 13.12
N PHE A 124 19.05 11.38 11.99
CA PHE A 124 19.39 11.93 10.68
C PHE A 124 18.27 12.80 10.10
N LYS A 125 17.01 12.57 10.52
CA LYS A 125 15.82 13.17 9.90
C LYS A 125 15.66 14.67 10.19
N SER A 126 16.34 15.17 11.22
CA SER A 126 16.37 16.59 11.60
C SER A 126 17.53 17.37 11.00
N LYS A 127 18.45 16.72 10.26
CA LYS A 127 19.59 17.39 9.64
C LYS A 127 19.14 18.28 8.49
N GLU A 128 19.81 19.42 8.33
CA GLU A 128 19.59 20.33 7.20
C GLU A 128 19.72 19.58 5.86
N ASN A 129 18.81 19.86 4.91
CA ASN A 129 18.73 19.25 3.58
C ASN A 129 18.56 17.72 3.52
N TRP A 130 18.49 17.02 4.65
CA TRP A 130 18.41 15.56 4.66
C TRP A 130 17.18 15.03 3.93
N LEU A 131 16.02 15.68 4.09
CA LEU A 131 14.79 15.26 3.42
C LEU A 131 14.90 15.38 1.90
N GLU A 132 15.56 16.43 1.40
CA GLU A 132 15.77 16.65 -0.04
C GLU A 132 16.72 15.60 -0.61
N GLU A 133 17.85 15.33 0.04
CA GLU A 133 18.78 14.29 -0.37
C GLU A 133 18.16 12.88 -0.30
N MET A 134 17.38 12.61 0.75
CA MET A 134 16.62 11.37 0.87
C MET A 134 15.58 11.24 -0.26
N THR A 135 14.91 12.33 -0.62
CA THR A 135 13.96 12.34 -1.73
C THR A 135 14.64 12.04 -3.06
N LYS A 136 15.84 12.58 -3.31
CA LYS A 136 16.60 12.31 -4.54
C LYS A 136 16.90 10.82 -4.69
N ILE A 137 17.39 10.16 -3.65
CA ILE A 137 17.70 8.73 -3.73
C ILE A 137 16.44 7.87 -3.80
N GLU A 138 15.36 8.22 -3.09
CA GLU A 138 14.07 7.51 -3.18
C GLU A 138 13.49 7.58 -4.60
N LEU A 139 13.53 8.76 -5.25
CA LEU A 139 13.12 8.91 -6.64
C LEU A 139 14.01 8.14 -7.61
N ALA A 140 15.32 8.04 -7.34
CA ALA A 140 16.24 7.29 -8.19
C ALA A 140 15.98 5.77 -8.14
N VAL A 141 15.45 5.25 -7.03
CA VAL A 141 15.23 3.79 -6.86
C VAL A 141 13.78 3.36 -6.98
N CYS A 142 12.81 4.29 -7.03
CA CYS A 142 11.39 3.95 -6.96
C CYS A 142 10.92 3.03 -8.09
N ASP A 143 11.59 3.00 -9.24
CA ASP A 143 11.28 2.09 -10.35
C ASP A 143 12.33 0.97 -10.55
N LEU A 144 13.32 0.85 -9.67
CA LEU A 144 14.42 -0.10 -9.81
C LEU A 144 14.21 -1.35 -8.96
N LYS A 145 14.45 -2.53 -9.52
CA LYS A 145 14.56 -3.77 -8.75
C LYS A 145 15.97 -3.91 -8.14
N PRO A 146 16.10 -4.45 -6.91
CA PRO A 146 15.03 -4.99 -6.06
C PRO A 146 14.30 -3.93 -5.21
N TYR A 147 14.70 -2.67 -5.26
CA TYR A 147 14.24 -1.60 -4.35
C TYR A 147 12.72 -1.39 -4.36
N LYS A 148 12.09 -1.37 -5.53
CA LYS A 148 10.64 -1.19 -5.64
C LYS A 148 9.80 -2.33 -5.09
N ASP A 149 10.40 -3.51 -4.92
CA ASP A 149 9.76 -4.68 -4.33
C ASP A 149 9.81 -4.64 -2.78
N ILE A 150 10.50 -3.64 -2.21
CA ILE A 150 10.73 -3.48 -0.77
C ILE A 150 10.21 -2.10 -0.33
N ARG A 151 8.90 -2.03 -0.02
CA ARG A 151 8.27 -0.83 0.58
C ARG A 151 8.12 -1.02 2.08
N LEU A 152 8.74 -0.15 2.86
CA LEU A 152 8.55 -0.14 4.32
C LEU A 152 7.39 0.78 4.71
N PRO A 153 6.46 0.32 5.57
CA PRO A 153 5.42 1.19 6.12
C PRO A 153 6.03 2.35 6.96
N ALA A 154 5.26 3.41 7.12
CA ALA A 154 5.67 4.55 7.95
C ALA A 154 5.85 4.12 9.41
N LYS A 155 6.92 4.60 10.06
CA LYS A 155 7.01 4.61 11.52
C LYS A 155 6.34 5.90 12.00
N LEU A 156 5.27 5.79 12.79
CA LEU A 156 4.71 6.90 13.55
C LEU A 156 4.96 6.56 15.01
N GLU A 157 5.90 7.28 15.63
CA GLU A 157 6.14 7.19 17.08
C GLU A 157 5.23 8.22 17.75
N SER A 158 4.65 7.85 18.90
CA SER A 158 3.93 8.73 19.81
C SER A 158 4.87 9.52 20.70
#